data_AF-A0A9E0VZC4-F1
#
_entry.id   AF-A0A9E0VZC4-F1
#
_cell.length_a   1.000
_cell.length_b   1.000
_cell.length_c   1.000
_cell.angle_alpha   90.00
_cell.angle_beta   90.00
_cell.angle_gamma   90.00
#
_symmetry.space_group_name_H-M   'P 1'
#
loop_
_entity.id
_entity.type
_entity.pdbx_description
1 polymer ?
#
loop_
_entity_poly.entity_id
_entity_poly.type
_entity_poly.pdbx_seq_one_letter_code
_entity_poly.pdbx_strand_id
1 'polypeptide(L)'
;MKAGRLAFIVIAGFLAGLGGHFVVDRLTFDRAERIADVFQALCLDKEVTDPGSLGLRPRPRYAGDWVDTLSRTLIFSSGRRCSVAGFEAHNLSSSEVAALVARVAPIIARDFPELTLEPDTNPDDETLEHFWMSGGFGTPDRWGVTIYAFLPGTPGGSTQLSYAPPLSRDAKVVE
;
A
#
# COMPACT_ATOMS: atom_id res chain seq x y z
N MET A 1 39.24 -18.03 -30.79
CA MET A 1 37.77 -18.03 -30.99
C MET A 1 37.40 -16.87 -31.89
N LYS A 2 36.53 -17.08 -32.90
CA LYS A 2 36.05 -15.99 -33.76
C LYS A 2 35.12 -15.07 -32.96
N ALA A 3 35.27 -13.75 -33.08
CA ALA A 3 34.52 -12.74 -32.33
C ALA A 3 32.99 -12.97 -32.31
N GLY A 4 32.42 -13.50 -33.40
CA GLY A 4 30.99 -13.83 -33.48
C GLY A 4 30.50 -14.92 -32.52
N ARG A 5 31.36 -15.86 -32.11
CA ARG A 5 30.98 -16.89 -31.11
C ARG A 5 30.93 -16.33 -29.69
N LEU A 6 31.80 -15.37 -29.37
CA LEU A 6 31.82 -14.72 -28.07
C LEU A 6 30.61 -13.80 -27.90
N ALA A 7 30.28 -13.03 -28.95
CA ALA A 7 29.08 -12.17 -28.96
C ALA A 7 27.79 -12.98 -28.78
N PHE A 8 27.67 -14.14 -29.45
CA PHE A 8 26.51 -15.00 -29.29
C PHE A 8 26.35 -15.55 -27.87
N ILE A 9 27.44 -15.99 -27.23
CA ILE A 9 27.41 -16.50 -25.85
C ILE A 9 27.00 -15.40 -24.86
N VAL A 10 27.52 -14.18 -25.03
CA VAL A 10 27.17 -13.03 -24.19
C VAL A 10 25.70 -12.64 -24.35
N ILE A 11 25.20 -12.57 -25.59
CA ILE A 11 23.80 -12.23 -25.85
C ILE A 11 22.87 -13.32 -25.31
N ALA A 12 23.18 -14.60 -25.54
CA ALA A 12 22.38 -15.72 -25.03
C ALA A 12 22.35 -15.75 -23.50
N GLY A 13 23.50 -15.52 -22.84
CA GLY A 13 23.58 -15.42 -21.38
C GLY A 13 22.81 -14.22 -20.82
N PHE A 14 22.86 -13.07 -21.49
CA PHE A 14 22.10 -11.89 -21.10
C PHE A 14 20.59 -12.10 -21.23
N LEU A 15 20.14 -12.69 -22.35
CA LEU A 15 18.71 -12.99 -22.57
C LEU A 15 18.19 -14.05 -21.60
N ALA A 16 18.99 -15.08 -21.28
CA ALA A 16 18.64 -16.08 -20.27
C ALA A 16 18.59 -15.47 -18.86
N GLY A 17 19.53 -14.57 -18.53
CA GLY A 17 19.53 -13.83 -17.27
C GLY A 17 18.31 -12.91 -17.12
N LEU A 18 17.94 -12.18 -18.19
CA LEU A 18 16.75 -11.34 -18.20
C LEU A 18 15.48 -12.20 -18.03
N GLY A 19 15.36 -13.28 -18.80
CA GLY A 19 14.22 -14.19 -18.72
C GLY A 19 14.08 -14.86 -17.35
N GLY A 20 15.21 -15.25 -16.74
CA GLY A 20 15.24 -15.81 -15.38
C GLY A 20 14.78 -14.81 -14.32
N HIS A 21 15.26 -13.57 -14.37
CA HIS A 21 14.87 -12.52 -13.43
C HIS A 21 13.36 -12.22 -13.49
N PHE A 22 12.81 -12.06 -14.70
CA PHE A 22 11.36 -11.83 -14.87
C PHE A 22 10.48 -12.97 -14.35
N VAL A 23 10.95 -14.21 -14.43
CA VAL A 23 10.22 -15.38 -13.91
C VAL A 23 10.32 -15.44 -12.39
N VAL A 24 11.50 -15.20 -11.82
CA VAL A 24 11.71 -15.18 -10.37
C VAL A 24 10.89 -14.06 -9.73
N ASP A 25 10.96 -12.84 -10.25
CA ASP A 25 10.24 -11.69 -9.70
C ASP A 25 8.72 -11.91 -9.70
N ARG A 26 8.19 -12.61 -10.72
CA ARG A 26 6.77 -12.99 -10.76
C ARG A 26 6.41 -14.08 -9.74
N LEU A 27 7.31 -15.02 -9.51
CA LEU A 27 7.08 -16.12 -8.56
C LEU A 27 7.20 -15.64 -7.11
N THR A 28 7.98 -14.59 -6.86
CA THR A 28 8.19 -14.02 -5.53
C THR A 28 7.40 -12.74 -5.29
N PHE A 29 6.57 -12.30 -6.24
CA PHE A 29 5.78 -11.08 -6.07
C PHE A 29 4.74 -11.26 -4.97
N ASP A 30 4.95 -10.56 -3.87
CA ASP A 30 3.98 -10.46 -2.78
C ASP A 30 3.25 -9.12 -2.87
N ARG A 31 1.95 -9.22 -3.10
CA ARG A 31 1.08 -8.06 -3.26
C ARG A 31 0.96 -7.23 -2.00
N ALA A 32 0.89 -7.88 -0.83
CA ALA A 32 0.80 -7.19 0.45
C ALA A 32 2.11 -6.48 0.80
N GLU A 33 3.26 -7.05 0.41
CA GLU A 33 4.56 -6.37 0.49
C GLU A 33 4.58 -5.10 -0.33
N ARG A 34 4.21 -5.21 -1.60
CA ARG A 34 4.17 -4.08 -2.51
C ARG A 34 3.26 -2.96 -2.01
N ILE A 35 2.10 -3.30 -1.45
CA ILE A 35 1.17 -2.33 -0.87
C ILE A 35 1.78 -1.64 0.35
N ALA A 36 2.42 -2.39 1.25
CA ALA A 36 3.08 -1.84 2.42
C ALA A 36 4.22 -0.89 2.03
N ASP A 37 5.06 -1.27 1.05
CA ASP A 37 6.15 -0.44 0.55
C ASP A 37 5.66 0.88 -0.05
N VAL A 38 4.63 0.81 -0.91
CA VAL A 38 4.01 2.00 -1.51
C VAL A 38 3.38 2.88 -0.44
N PHE A 39 2.69 2.28 0.53
CA PHE A 39 2.09 3.02 1.64
C PHE A 39 3.14 3.73 2.49
N GLN A 40 4.23 3.03 2.86
CA GLN A 40 5.31 3.62 3.63
C GLN A 40 5.95 4.77 2.86
N ALA A 41 6.28 4.56 1.59
CA ALA A 41 6.97 5.55 0.78
C ALA A 41 6.12 6.79 0.44
N LEU A 42 4.81 6.66 0.24
CA LEU A 42 3.96 7.78 -0.19
C LEU A 42 3.06 8.36 0.88
N CYS A 43 2.58 7.54 1.80
CA CYS A 43 1.63 7.98 2.82
C CYS A 43 2.33 8.36 4.11
N LEU A 44 3.39 7.65 4.50
CA LEU A 44 4.10 7.90 5.75
C LEU A 44 5.32 8.79 5.55
N ASP A 45 6.11 8.52 4.51
CA ASP A 45 7.29 9.29 4.16
C ASP A 45 6.92 10.50 3.28
N LYS A 46 7.40 11.68 3.68
CA LYS A 46 7.16 12.95 2.95
C LYS A 46 8.26 13.25 1.93
N GLU A 47 9.31 12.45 1.87
CA GLU A 47 10.45 12.68 0.99
C GLU A 47 10.20 12.28 -0.46
N VAL A 48 9.21 11.41 -0.73
CA VAL A 48 8.87 11.01 -2.10
C VAL A 48 8.09 12.12 -2.79
N THR A 49 8.82 12.89 -3.59
CA THR A 49 8.28 14.01 -4.39
C THR A 49 7.70 13.56 -5.73
N ASP A 50 8.10 12.39 -6.25
CA ASP A 50 7.59 11.81 -7.49
C ASP A 50 7.12 10.36 -7.29
N PRO A 51 5.80 10.10 -7.16
CA PRO A 51 5.24 8.76 -7.10
C PRO A 51 5.54 7.88 -8.33
N GLY A 52 5.85 8.48 -9.48
CA GLY A 52 6.27 7.76 -10.68
C GLY A 52 7.59 7.00 -10.50
N SER A 53 8.50 7.48 -9.63
CA SER A 53 9.76 6.80 -9.31
C SER A 53 9.55 5.42 -8.66
N LEU A 54 8.39 5.21 -8.02
CA LEU A 54 7.98 3.92 -7.46
C LEU A 54 7.36 3.00 -8.52
N GLY A 55 7.29 3.40 -9.78
CA GLY A 55 6.63 2.66 -10.86
C GLY A 55 5.12 2.87 -10.93
N LEU A 56 4.58 3.86 -10.23
CA LEU A 56 3.16 4.18 -10.27
C LEU A 56 2.79 4.97 -11.51
N ARG A 57 1.53 4.83 -11.93
CA ARG A 57 0.98 5.56 -13.08
C ARG A 57 -0.07 6.55 -12.63
N PRO A 58 -0.08 7.79 -13.15
CA PRO A 58 -1.12 8.75 -12.82
C PRO A 58 -2.47 8.22 -13.31
N ARG A 59 -3.52 8.42 -12.51
CA ARG A 59 -4.88 8.07 -12.91
C ARG A 59 -5.46 9.20 -13.78
N PRO A 60 -5.82 8.94 -15.05
CA PRO A 60 -6.35 9.99 -15.91
C PRO A 60 -7.64 10.58 -15.30
N ARG A 61 -7.76 11.92 -15.33
CA ARG A 61 -8.93 12.71 -14.85
C ARG A 61 -9.10 12.78 -13.32
N TYR A 62 -8.20 12.21 -12.53
CA TYR A 62 -8.21 12.32 -11.06
C TYR A 62 -6.86 12.85 -10.59
N ALA A 63 -6.77 14.17 -10.42
CA ALA A 63 -5.53 14.81 -10.00
C ALA A 63 -5.12 14.32 -8.59
N GLY A 64 -3.87 13.88 -8.45
CA GLY A 64 -3.35 13.34 -7.18
C GLY A 64 -3.58 11.85 -6.96
N ASP A 65 -4.39 11.19 -7.81
CA ASP A 65 -4.60 9.75 -7.76
C ASP A 65 -3.57 9.00 -8.62
N TRP A 66 -3.10 7.88 -8.09
CA TRP A 66 -2.15 7.00 -8.77
C TRP A 66 -2.65 5.56 -8.82
N VAL A 67 -2.10 4.79 -9.75
CA VAL A 67 -2.39 3.38 -9.96
C VAL A 67 -1.09 2.60 -9.85
N ASP A 68 -1.08 1.61 -8.97
CA ASP A 68 -0.07 0.57 -9.00
C ASP A 68 -0.59 -0.61 -9.83
N THR A 69 -0.01 -0.81 -11.01
CA THR A 69 -0.40 -1.90 -11.90
C THR A 69 0.12 -3.27 -11.44
N LEU A 70 1.16 -3.31 -10.61
CA LEU A 70 1.72 -4.56 -10.09
C LEU A 70 0.84 -5.12 -8.99
N SER A 71 0.51 -4.30 -7.98
CA SER A 71 -0.39 -4.69 -6.90
C SER A 71 -1.87 -4.50 -7.23
N ARG A 72 -2.22 -3.94 -8.40
CA ARG A 72 -3.60 -3.64 -8.81
C ARG A 72 -4.35 -2.82 -7.76
N THR A 73 -3.70 -1.80 -7.22
CA THR A 73 -4.27 -0.90 -6.23
C THR A 73 -4.33 0.54 -6.74
N LEU A 74 -5.28 1.29 -6.19
CA LEU A 74 -5.38 2.74 -6.34
C LEU A 74 -4.74 3.41 -5.14
N ILE A 75 -4.04 4.51 -5.38
CA ILE A 75 -3.46 5.35 -4.35
C ILE A 75 -4.20 6.68 -4.41
N PHE A 76 -4.85 7.03 -3.32
CA PHE A 76 -5.55 8.30 -3.15
C PHE A 76 -4.73 9.16 -2.19
N SER A 77 -4.28 10.32 -2.66
CA SER A 77 -3.63 11.32 -1.80
C SER A 77 -4.46 12.60 -1.82
N SER A 78 -5.18 12.83 -0.74
CA SER A 78 -5.88 14.08 -0.46
C SER A 78 -5.18 14.78 0.70
N GLY A 79 -5.16 16.11 0.75
CA GLY A 79 -4.31 16.86 1.69
C GLY A 79 -4.37 16.45 3.17
N ARG A 80 -5.41 15.74 3.63
CA ARG A 80 -5.54 15.22 5.00
C ARG A 80 -5.56 13.69 5.11
N ARG A 81 -5.45 12.94 4.01
CA ARG A 81 -5.47 11.48 4.02
C ARG A 81 -4.77 10.92 2.80
N CYS A 82 -3.87 9.98 3.04
CA CYS A 82 -3.29 9.13 2.00
C CYS A 82 -3.78 7.70 2.20
N SER A 83 -4.13 7.01 1.12
CA SER A 83 -4.58 5.62 1.22
C SER A 83 -4.22 4.80 -0.01
N VAL A 84 -3.97 3.52 0.20
CA VAL A 84 -3.80 2.50 -0.84
C VAL A 84 -4.98 1.54 -0.75
N ALA A 85 -5.67 1.33 -1.86
CA ALA A 85 -6.93 0.58 -1.87
C ALA A 85 -7.03 -0.43 -3.03
N GLY A 86 -7.61 -1.59 -2.75
CA GLY A 86 -8.03 -2.61 -3.73
C GLY A 86 -9.55 -2.74 -3.73
N PHE A 87 -10.14 -3.01 -4.90
CA PHE A 87 -11.59 -3.08 -5.09
C PHE A 87 -11.99 -4.26 -5.97
N GLU A 88 -13.20 -4.78 -5.74
CA GLU A 88 -13.88 -5.77 -6.57
C GLU A 88 -13.00 -7.00 -6.88
N ALA A 89 -12.79 -7.32 -8.16
CA ALA A 89 -11.96 -8.43 -8.63
C ALA A 89 -10.47 -8.28 -8.28
N HIS A 90 -10.07 -7.13 -7.72
CA HIS A 90 -8.74 -6.84 -7.22
C HIS A 90 -8.79 -6.46 -5.74
N ASN A 91 -9.80 -6.89 -5.00
CA ASN A 91 -9.74 -6.86 -3.55
C ASN A 91 -8.62 -7.78 -3.03
N LEU A 92 -8.16 -7.59 -1.79
CA LEU A 92 -7.26 -8.55 -1.14
C LEU A 92 -8.07 -9.73 -0.61
N SER A 93 -7.48 -10.92 -0.63
CA SER A 93 -7.96 -12.08 0.11
C SER A 93 -7.67 -11.95 1.61
N SER A 94 -8.34 -12.73 2.45
CA SER A 94 -8.10 -12.73 3.90
C SER A 94 -6.63 -13.00 4.26
N SER A 95 -5.94 -13.89 3.53
CA SER A 95 -4.52 -14.17 3.75
C SER A 95 -3.62 -13.00 3.34
N GLU A 96 -3.95 -12.29 2.26
CA GLU A 96 -3.22 -11.06 1.87
C GLU A 96 -3.45 -9.94 2.89
N VAL A 97 -4.67 -9.79 3.44
CA VAL A 97 -4.95 -8.81 4.51
C VAL A 97 -4.14 -9.15 5.76
N ALA A 98 -4.10 -10.41 6.20
CA ALA A 98 -3.28 -10.82 7.33
C ALA A 98 -1.78 -10.57 7.10
N ALA A 99 -1.29 -10.85 5.88
CA ALA A 99 0.09 -10.55 5.51
C ALA A 99 0.37 -9.05 5.48
N LEU A 100 -0.58 -8.22 5.05
CA LEU A 100 -0.47 -6.77 5.07
C LEU A 100 -0.40 -6.23 6.50
N VAL A 101 -1.29 -6.70 7.39
CA VAL A 101 -1.27 -6.37 8.82
C VAL A 101 0.09 -6.72 9.45
N ALA A 102 0.59 -7.94 9.20
CA ALA A 102 1.85 -8.40 9.74
C ALA A 102 3.06 -7.55 9.30
N ARG A 103 2.98 -6.92 8.13
CA ARG A 103 4.02 -6.00 7.60
C ARG A 103 3.89 -4.58 8.13
N VAL A 104 2.66 -4.09 8.24
CA VAL A 104 2.39 -2.69 8.65
C VAL A 104 2.55 -2.51 10.16
N ALA A 105 2.17 -3.49 10.98
CA ALA A 105 2.23 -3.37 12.44
C ALA A 105 3.64 -3.03 12.99
N PRO A 106 4.74 -3.68 12.53
CA PRO A 106 6.09 -3.31 12.95
C PRO A 106 6.52 -1.90 12.50
N ILE A 107 6.06 -1.44 11.33
CA ILE A 107 6.33 -0.09 10.83
C ILE A 107 5.69 0.93 11.78
N ILE A 108 4.41 0.72 12.12
CA ILE A 108 3.68 1.59 13.05
C ILE A 108 4.34 1.61 14.41
N ALA A 109 4.67 0.44 14.98
CA ALA A 109 5.31 0.36 16.29
C ALA A 109 6.66 1.09 16.36
N ARG A 110 7.40 1.12 15.24
CA ARG A 110 8.70 1.80 15.14
C ARG A 110 8.55 3.31 14.92
N ASP A 111 7.68 3.72 13.98
CA ASP A 111 7.63 5.09 13.48
C ASP A 111 6.58 5.95 14.19
N PHE A 112 5.58 5.33 14.81
CA PHE A 112 4.47 5.99 15.52
C PHE A 112 4.16 5.26 16.85
N PRO A 113 5.11 5.24 17.81
CA PRO A 113 4.96 4.49 19.07
C PRO A 113 3.79 4.97 19.95
N GLU A 114 3.23 6.14 19.68
CA GLU A 114 2.04 6.68 20.35
C GLU A 114 0.72 6.08 19.85
N LEU A 115 0.70 5.48 18.66
CA LEU A 115 -0.51 4.85 18.12
C LEU A 115 -0.74 3.51 18.81
N THR A 116 -1.92 3.35 19.39
CA THR A 116 -2.32 2.10 20.04
C THR A 116 -3.27 1.34 19.14
N LEU A 117 -3.08 0.02 19.01
CA LEU A 117 -4.06 -0.83 18.34
C LEU A 117 -5.34 -0.86 19.16
N GLU A 118 -6.44 -0.38 18.59
CA GLU A 118 -7.75 -0.47 19.20
C GLU A 118 -8.23 -1.93 19.19
N PRO A 119 -8.95 -2.37 20.23
CA PRO A 119 -9.54 -3.70 20.25
C PRO A 119 -10.52 -3.86 19.09
N ASP A 120 -10.54 -5.06 18.50
CA ASP A 120 -11.49 -5.41 17.45
C ASP A 120 -12.93 -5.20 17.96
N THR A 121 -13.65 -4.30 17.30
CA THR A 121 -15.02 -3.93 17.67
C THR A 121 -16.08 -4.80 17.02
N ASN A 122 -15.72 -5.66 16.06
CA ASN A 122 -16.70 -6.44 15.30
C ASN A 122 -16.16 -7.80 14.80
N PRO A 123 -15.90 -8.76 15.72
CA PRO A 123 -15.30 -10.05 15.37
C PRO A 123 -16.20 -10.99 14.55
N ASP A 124 -17.49 -10.67 14.40
CA ASP A 124 -18.50 -11.53 13.76
C ASP A 124 -18.84 -11.12 12.31
N ASP A 125 -18.21 -10.07 11.77
CA ASP A 125 -18.52 -9.51 10.45
C ASP A 125 -17.57 -10.02 9.35
N GLU A 126 -18.03 -9.95 8.10
CA GLU A 126 -17.20 -10.14 6.90
C GLU A 126 -16.18 -9.01 6.69
N THR A 127 -16.08 -8.11 7.68
CA THR A 127 -15.15 -7.00 7.75
C THR A 127 -13.98 -7.33 8.66
N LEU A 128 -12.76 -7.05 8.19
CA LEU A 128 -11.55 -7.11 8.98
C LEU A 128 -11.07 -5.68 9.22
N GLU A 129 -10.92 -5.32 10.48
CA GLU A 129 -10.58 -3.96 10.88
C GLU A 129 -9.37 -3.95 11.81
N HIS A 130 -8.37 -3.11 11.50
CA HIS A 130 -7.24 -2.84 12.37
C HIS A 130 -7.02 -1.33 12.43
N PHE A 131 -7.19 -0.75 13.62
CA PHE A 131 -7.07 0.68 13.83
C PHE A 131 -5.93 0.96 14.80
N TRP A 132 -4.82 1.54 14.32
CA TRP A 132 -3.76 2.07 15.17
C TRP A 132 -3.99 3.57 15.32
N MET A 133 -4.53 3.98 16.47
CA MET A 133 -5.06 5.32 16.65
C MET A 133 -4.45 6.03 17.86
N SER A 134 -4.41 7.35 17.76
CA SER A 134 -4.25 8.27 18.88
C SER A 134 -5.46 9.20 18.91
N GLY A 135 -5.93 9.54 20.11
CA GLY A 135 -7.15 10.32 20.32
C GLY A 135 -8.41 9.46 20.46
N GLY A 136 -9.44 10.03 21.06
CA GLY A 136 -10.71 9.34 21.31
C GLY A 136 -11.54 9.15 20.03
N PHE A 137 -12.46 8.19 20.02
CA PHE A 137 -13.41 8.05 18.92
C PHE A 137 -14.24 9.33 18.74
N GLY A 138 -14.35 9.82 17.51
CA GLY A 138 -15.10 11.03 17.18
C GLY A 138 -14.46 12.35 17.61
N THR A 139 -13.24 12.36 18.14
CA THR A 139 -12.56 13.60 18.53
C THR A 139 -11.83 14.25 17.35
N PRO A 140 -11.75 15.59 17.27
CA PRO A 140 -11.08 16.28 16.17
C PRO A 140 -9.59 15.97 16.05
N ASP A 141 -8.95 15.64 17.17
CA ASP A 141 -7.54 15.27 17.27
C ASP A 141 -7.27 13.78 16.99
N ARG A 142 -8.30 13.00 16.63
CA ARG A 142 -8.13 11.57 16.28
C ARG A 142 -7.35 11.43 14.98
N TRP A 143 -6.26 10.68 15.03
CA TRP A 143 -5.39 10.42 13.88
C TRP A 143 -4.75 9.02 13.99
N GLY A 144 -4.21 8.52 12.88
CA GLY A 144 -3.55 7.21 12.89
C GLY A 144 -3.55 6.49 11.55
N VAL A 145 -3.35 5.18 11.63
CA VAL A 145 -3.31 4.25 10.50
C VAL A 145 -4.45 3.24 10.63
N THR A 146 -5.15 3.00 9.54
CA THR A 146 -6.31 2.09 9.52
C THR A 146 -6.17 1.09 8.38
N ILE A 147 -6.42 -0.19 8.66
CA ILE A 147 -6.70 -1.21 7.64
C ILE A 147 -8.16 -1.60 7.80
N TYR A 148 -8.93 -1.41 6.74
CA TYR A 148 -10.29 -1.89 6.62
C TYR A 148 -10.35 -2.85 5.42
N ALA A 149 -10.98 -4.01 5.58
CA ALA A 149 -11.24 -4.91 4.46
C ALA A 149 -12.65 -5.50 4.58
N PHE A 150 -13.49 -5.26 3.58
CA PHE A 150 -14.76 -5.95 3.39
C PHE A 150 -14.54 -7.07 2.36
N LEU A 151 -14.75 -8.32 2.78
CA LEU A 151 -14.42 -9.52 2.00
C LEU A 151 -15.66 -10.35 1.62
N PRO A 152 -16.61 -9.79 0.84
CA PRO A 152 -17.78 -10.54 0.42
C PRO A 152 -17.37 -11.67 -0.52
N GLY A 153 -18.07 -12.81 -0.45
CA GLY A 153 -17.86 -13.95 -1.34
C GLY A 153 -18.23 -13.72 -2.82
N THR A 154 -18.60 -12.50 -3.22
CA THR A 154 -19.03 -12.09 -4.58
C THR A 154 -18.45 -10.68 -4.92
N PRO A 155 -18.59 -10.14 -6.15
CA PRO A 155 -18.04 -8.82 -6.49
C PRO A 155 -18.64 -7.72 -5.61
N GLY A 156 -17.79 -6.87 -5.03
CA GLY A 156 -18.18 -5.79 -4.11
C GLY A 156 -17.20 -5.56 -2.96
N GLY A 157 -16.21 -6.43 -2.82
CA GLY A 157 -15.19 -6.31 -1.78
C GLY A 157 -14.29 -5.10 -1.94
N SER A 158 -13.75 -4.63 -0.82
CA SER A 158 -12.77 -3.55 -0.80
C SER A 158 -11.78 -3.75 0.33
N THR A 159 -10.55 -3.31 0.11
CA THR A 159 -9.53 -3.23 1.15
C THR A 159 -8.90 -1.86 1.05
N GLN A 160 -8.72 -1.20 2.19
CA GLN A 160 -8.14 0.13 2.26
C GLN A 160 -7.17 0.22 3.43
N LEU A 161 -5.92 0.55 3.14
CA LEU A 161 -4.90 0.96 4.10
C LEU A 161 -4.78 2.48 4.03
N SER A 162 -5.04 3.18 5.12
CA SER A 162 -5.05 4.65 5.16
C SER A 162 -4.18 5.20 6.28
N TYR A 163 -3.58 6.37 6.02
CA TYR A 163 -2.97 7.23 7.02
C TYR A 163 -3.71 8.56 7.06
N ALA A 164 -4.10 8.97 8.26
CA ALA A 164 -4.56 10.32 8.56
C ALA A 164 -3.55 10.94 9.55
N PRO A 165 -2.80 11.99 9.16
CA PRO A 165 -1.87 12.66 10.06
C PRO A 165 -2.60 13.43 11.17
N PRO A 166 -1.94 13.74 12.29
CA PRO A 166 -2.50 14.62 13.30
C PRO A 166 -2.84 15.98 12.69
N LEU A 167 -3.90 16.62 13.19
CA LEU A 167 -4.14 18.03 12.86
C LEU A 167 -2.93 18.85 13.31
N SER A 168 -2.28 19.56 12.40
CA SER A 168 -1.27 20.54 12.80
C SER A 168 -1.95 21.60 13.66
N ARG A 169 -1.38 21.94 14.83
CA ARG A 169 -1.90 23.00 15.71
C ARG A 169 -2.10 24.36 14.99
N ASP A 170 -1.47 24.55 13.84
CA ASP A 170 -1.55 25.76 13.02
C ASP A 170 -2.62 25.74 11.91
N ALA A 171 -3.34 24.63 11.73
CA ALA A 171 -4.48 24.58 10.82
C ALA A 171 -5.68 25.26 11.49
N LYS A 172 -5.66 26.59 11.51
CA LYS A 172 -6.85 27.39 11.83
C LYS A 172 -7.98 26.90 10.94
N VAL A 173 -9.03 26.42 11.60
CA VAL A 173 -10.35 26.22 11.01
C VAL A 173 -10.72 27.54 10.34
N VAL A 174 -10.83 27.53 9.01
CA VAL A 174 -11.52 28.60 8.30
C VAL A 174 -13.00 28.35 8.57
N GLU A 175 -13.56 29.13 9.51
CA GLU A 175 -15.02 29.26 9.67
C GLU A 175 -15.67 29.82 8.39
#